data_AF-A0A9E2NVZ0-F1
#
_entry.id   AF-A0A9E2NVZ0-F1
#
_cell.length_a   1.000
_cell.length_b   1.000
_cell.length_c   1.000
_cell.angle_alpha   90.00
_cell.angle_beta   90.00
_cell.angle_gamma   90.00
#
_symmetry.space_group_name_H-M   'P 1'
#
loop_
_entity.id
_entity.type
_entity.pdbx_description
1 polymer ?
#
loop_
_entity_poly.entity_id
_entity_poly.type
_entity_poly.pdbx_seq_one_letter_code
_entity_poly.pdbx_strand_id
1 'polypeptide(L)'
;MKKLILYLLEKYHGNWDMIYDSISNKEPIDWNIVNKVNDKFDFEYMPIVSDNYPNKLKTIYMPPFSLFYKGNLNFINKNVLSIIGNLNHNEVDQLLRLAKNNVVICITNNDLNEYLFNKIISLKIRAIILCEKSINNFKFKKTNYNNIILLSEYNNSNFDKSIDQTIERLLYAFSDKIFIKNVSKERLMYLISNYENEPKNFYSLEKYKDNIELNNIFNKNQLSFVKQIDDINFLVKS
;
A
#
# COMPACT_ATOMS: atom_id res chain seq x y z
N MET A 1 25.44 -1.17 3.81
CA MET A 1 24.20 -1.86 3.36
C MET A 1 23.17 -0.91 2.73
N LYS A 2 22.71 0.16 3.41
CA LYS A 2 21.69 1.08 2.86
C LYS A 2 22.03 1.67 1.48
N LYS A 3 23.26 2.18 1.28
CA LYS A 3 23.71 2.72 -0.02
C LYS A 3 23.75 1.67 -1.13
N LEU A 4 24.07 0.43 -0.81
CA LEU A 4 24.06 -0.66 -1.78
C LEU A 4 22.63 -0.92 -2.26
N ILE A 5 21.66 -0.99 -1.35
CA ILE A 5 20.24 -1.15 -1.72
C ILE A 5 19.78 -0.01 -2.63
N LEU A 6 20.12 1.24 -2.27
CA LEU A 6 19.78 2.40 -3.09
C LEU A 6 20.42 2.33 -4.49
N TYR A 7 21.71 1.96 -4.57
CA TYR A 7 22.41 1.73 -5.83
C TYR A 7 21.70 0.69 -6.70
N LEU A 8 21.31 -0.45 -6.12
CA LEU A 8 20.64 -1.53 -6.86
C LEU A 8 19.25 -1.08 -7.34
N LEU A 9 18.51 -0.33 -6.52
CA LEU A 9 17.23 0.26 -6.92
C LEU A 9 17.38 1.22 -8.10
N GLU A 10 18.44 2.03 -8.13
CA GLU A 10 18.72 2.92 -9.26
C GLU A 10 19.15 2.15 -10.51
N LYS A 11 20.09 1.20 -10.36
CA LYS A 11 20.65 0.38 -11.45
C LYS A 11 19.57 -0.46 -12.14
N TYR A 12 18.68 -1.06 -11.35
CA TYR A 12 17.64 -1.97 -11.84
C TYR A 12 16.26 -1.31 -11.89
N HIS A 13 16.19 0.01 -11.72
CA HIS A 13 14.96 0.80 -11.78
C HIS A 13 13.83 0.29 -10.86
N GLY A 14 14.17 -0.34 -9.75
CA GLY A 14 13.21 -0.93 -8.82
C GLY A 14 12.63 -2.28 -9.24
N ASN A 15 13.15 -2.91 -10.31
CA ASN A 15 12.80 -4.28 -10.69
C ASN A 15 13.22 -5.26 -9.59
N TRP A 16 12.25 -5.88 -8.95
CA TRP A 16 12.51 -6.76 -7.82
C TRP A 16 13.35 -7.99 -8.20
N ASP A 17 13.01 -8.68 -9.30
CA ASP A 17 13.68 -9.92 -9.73
C ASP A 17 15.15 -9.65 -10.06
N MET A 18 15.43 -8.59 -10.82
CA MET A 18 16.81 -8.23 -11.16
C MET A 18 17.65 -7.85 -9.93
N ILE A 19 17.04 -7.14 -8.96
CA ILE A 19 17.72 -6.81 -7.69
C ILE A 19 17.97 -8.10 -6.91
N TYR A 20 16.97 -8.96 -6.76
CA TYR A 20 17.09 -10.23 -6.04
C TYR A 20 18.15 -11.13 -6.67
N ASP A 21 18.16 -11.26 -7.99
CA ASP A 21 19.14 -12.06 -8.74
C ASP A 21 20.55 -11.50 -8.60
N SER A 22 20.72 -10.17 -8.64
CA SER A 22 22.03 -9.54 -8.45
C SER A 22 22.62 -9.84 -7.06
N ILE A 23 21.77 -9.86 -6.03
CA ILE A 23 22.16 -10.16 -4.66
C ILE A 23 22.45 -11.66 -4.51
N SER A 24 21.55 -12.51 -5.00
CA SER A 24 21.63 -13.96 -4.87
C SER A 24 22.84 -14.53 -5.60
N ASN A 25 23.15 -14.00 -6.78
CA ASN A 25 24.31 -14.39 -7.58
C ASN A 25 25.60 -13.67 -7.19
N LYS A 26 25.56 -12.82 -6.14
CA LYS A 26 26.70 -12.02 -5.67
C LYS A 26 27.40 -11.26 -6.80
N GLU A 27 26.60 -10.56 -7.61
CA GLU A 27 27.10 -9.76 -8.72
C GLU A 27 28.26 -8.87 -8.25
N PRO A 28 29.40 -8.83 -8.97
CA PRO A 28 30.50 -7.94 -8.63
C PRO A 28 30.05 -6.48 -8.56
N ILE A 29 30.36 -5.80 -7.46
CA ILE A 29 29.96 -4.41 -7.21
C ILE A 29 31.20 -3.51 -7.16
N ASP A 30 31.19 -2.45 -7.98
CA ASP A 30 32.15 -1.36 -7.85
C ASP A 30 31.69 -0.39 -6.74
N TRP A 31 32.32 -0.49 -5.57
CA TRP A 31 32.03 0.34 -4.42
C TRP A 31 32.29 1.84 -4.65
N ASN A 32 33.13 2.21 -5.63
CA ASN A 32 33.32 3.62 -5.98
C ASN A 32 32.05 4.23 -6.58
N ILE A 33 31.27 3.44 -7.33
CA ILE A 33 29.99 3.86 -7.88
C ILE A 33 28.94 3.93 -6.76
N VAL A 34 28.86 2.90 -5.92
CA VAL A 34 27.92 2.85 -4.78
C VAL A 34 28.10 4.05 -3.86
N ASN A 35 29.35 4.44 -3.57
CA ASN A 35 29.63 5.56 -2.70
C ASN A 35 29.22 6.93 -3.29
N LYS A 36 29.11 7.02 -4.62
CA LYS A 36 28.68 8.22 -5.36
C LYS A 36 27.17 8.33 -5.56
N VAL A 37 26.39 7.29 -5.22
CA VAL A 37 24.93 7.34 -5.32
C VAL A 37 24.40 8.51 -4.49
N ASN A 38 23.56 9.33 -5.14
CA ASN A 38 23.00 10.53 -4.56
C ASN A 38 21.75 10.17 -3.75
N ASP A 39 21.76 10.46 -2.45
CA ASP A 39 20.63 10.23 -1.54
C ASP A 39 19.78 11.50 -1.34
N LYS A 40 20.03 12.56 -2.10
CA LYS A 40 19.26 13.81 -2.05
C LYS A 40 17.96 13.67 -2.83
N PHE A 41 16.93 13.16 -2.16
CA PHE A 41 15.55 13.20 -2.62
C PHE A 41 14.72 14.20 -1.80
N ASP A 42 13.61 14.67 -2.36
CA ASP A 42 12.60 15.48 -1.63
C ASP A 42 11.71 14.64 -0.70
N PHE A 43 12.08 13.37 -0.52
CA PHE A 43 11.42 12.34 0.27
C PHE A 43 12.48 11.47 0.95
N GLU A 44 12.07 10.72 1.95
CA GLU A 44 12.95 9.82 2.67
C GLU A 44 12.90 8.42 2.06
N TYR A 45 13.88 7.59 2.39
CA TYR A 45 13.91 6.18 1.97
C TYR A 45 14.22 5.28 3.16
N MET A 46 13.55 4.13 3.19
CA MET A 46 13.60 3.16 4.26
C MET A 46 13.92 1.79 3.66
N PRO A 47 15.21 1.44 3.55
CA PRO A 47 15.64 0.11 3.12
C PRO A 47 15.11 -0.98 4.05
N ILE A 48 14.91 -2.20 3.54
CA ILE A 48 14.42 -3.38 4.29
C ILE A 48 15.26 -3.71 5.54
N VAL A 49 16.54 -3.34 5.52
CA VAL A 49 17.49 -3.50 6.62
C VAL A 49 17.40 -2.39 7.69
N SER A 50 16.47 -1.45 7.56
CA SER A 50 16.29 -0.37 8.53
C SER A 50 15.46 -0.85 9.72
N ASP A 51 15.80 -0.42 10.92
CA ASP A 51 15.12 -0.82 12.16
C ASP A 51 13.63 -0.43 12.15
N ASN A 52 13.30 0.68 11.52
CA ASN A 52 11.93 1.20 11.38
C ASN A 52 11.16 0.59 10.20
N TYR A 53 11.73 -0.35 9.44
CA TYR A 53 11.05 -0.97 8.31
C TYR A 53 9.83 -1.80 8.79
N PRO A 54 8.62 -1.60 8.23
CA PRO A 54 7.40 -2.25 8.70
C PRO A 54 7.52 -3.78 8.66
N ASN A 55 7.35 -4.44 9.80
CA ASN A 55 7.46 -5.89 9.89
C ASN A 55 6.42 -6.60 9.01
N LYS A 56 5.21 -6.02 8.86
CA LYS A 56 4.15 -6.50 7.97
C LYS A 56 4.62 -6.68 6.51
N LEU A 57 5.64 -5.92 6.07
CA LEU A 57 6.18 -5.99 4.70
C LEU A 57 7.39 -6.90 4.56
N LYS A 58 7.96 -7.45 5.64
CA LYS A 58 9.14 -8.33 5.56
C LYS A 58 8.78 -9.75 5.14
N THR A 59 7.53 -10.15 5.39
CA THR A 59 7.05 -11.52 5.23
C THR A 59 6.18 -11.73 3.99
N ILE A 60 5.92 -10.68 3.22
CA ILE A 60 5.12 -10.80 1.99
C ILE A 60 5.95 -11.36 0.85
N TYR A 61 5.25 -11.88 -0.16
CA TYR A 61 5.85 -12.22 -1.43
C TYR A 61 6.52 -10.98 -2.06
N MET A 62 7.76 -11.16 -2.54
CA MET A 62 8.63 -10.13 -3.11
C MET A 62 8.80 -8.89 -2.21
N PRO A 63 9.24 -9.00 -0.94
CA PRO A 63 9.25 -7.87 -0.02
C PRO A 63 10.07 -6.69 -0.60
N PRO A 64 9.57 -5.43 -0.54
CA PRO A 64 10.29 -4.30 -1.11
C PRO A 64 11.69 -4.19 -0.52
N PHE A 65 12.70 -4.02 -1.37
CA PHE A 65 14.07 -3.78 -0.90
C PHE A 65 14.20 -2.42 -0.19
N SER A 66 13.37 -1.44 -0.58
CA SER A 66 13.22 -0.16 0.10
C SER A 66 11.84 0.42 -0.14
N LEU A 67 11.40 1.26 0.78
CA LEU A 67 10.23 2.13 0.60
C LEU A 67 10.71 3.58 0.57
N PHE A 68 10.31 4.32 -0.45
CA PHE A 68 10.37 5.77 -0.46
C PHE A 68 9.13 6.31 0.23
N TYR A 69 9.28 7.34 1.06
CA TYR A 69 8.16 7.87 1.82
C TYR A 69 8.22 9.38 2.07
N LYS A 70 7.04 9.95 2.30
CA LYS A 70 6.88 11.33 2.77
C LYS A 70 5.77 11.40 3.82
N GLY A 71 6.00 12.13 4.90
CA GLY A 71 5.03 12.31 5.98
C GLY A 71 5.40 11.55 7.27
N ASN A 72 4.43 11.30 8.13
CA ASN A 72 4.68 10.89 9.51
C ASN A 72 4.51 9.37 9.75
N LEU A 73 5.61 8.66 9.98
CA LEU A 73 5.62 7.20 10.20
C LEU A 73 4.98 6.73 11.52
N ASN A 74 4.58 7.61 12.44
CA ASN A 74 4.08 7.25 13.78
C ASN A 74 2.86 6.31 13.79
N PHE A 75 2.17 6.16 12.66
CA PHE A 75 0.99 5.31 12.53
C PHE A 75 1.14 4.19 11.49
N ILE A 76 2.34 3.96 10.94
CA ILE A 76 2.57 2.92 9.91
C ILE A 76 2.26 1.50 10.39
N ASN A 77 2.37 1.25 11.70
CA ASN A 77 2.12 -0.05 12.33
C ASN A 77 0.80 -0.12 13.11
N LYS A 78 -0.12 0.84 12.94
CA LYS A 78 -1.44 0.82 13.60
C LYS A 78 -2.42 -0.09 12.85
N ASN A 79 -3.63 -0.25 13.41
CA ASN A 79 -4.70 -1.01 12.75
C ASN A 79 -5.11 -0.30 11.45
N VAL A 80 -5.11 -1.02 10.34
CA VAL A 80 -5.34 -0.51 8.99
C VAL A 80 -6.64 -1.06 8.40
N LEU A 81 -7.49 -0.14 7.95
CA LEU A 81 -8.59 -0.41 7.02
C LEU A 81 -8.14 -0.01 5.63
N SER A 82 -7.97 -0.99 4.75
CA SER A 82 -7.69 -0.70 3.35
C SER A 82 -8.97 -0.54 2.56
N ILE A 83 -8.94 0.37 1.60
CA ILE A 83 -10.03 0.63 0.66
C ILE A 83 -9.51 0.33 -0.73
N ILE A 84 -10.24 -0.49 -1.49
CA ILE A 84 -9.95 -0.76 -2.89
C ILE A 84 -11.20 -0.55 -3.75
N GLY A 85 -11.01 0.22 -4.83
CA GLY A 85 -12.04 0.61 -5.79
C GLY A 85 -12.80 1.90 -5.46
N ASN A 86 -13.77 2.21 -6.32
CA ASN A 86 -14.37 3.55 -6.40
C ASN A 86 -15.56 3.74 -5.46
N LEU A 87 -15.36 4.48 -4.37
CA LEU A 87 -16.40 4.84 -3.40
C LEU A 87 -17.23 6.05 -3.83
N ASN A 88 -18.52 6.07 -3.47
CA ASN A 88 -19.31 7.31 -3.53
C ASN A 88 -19.12 8.14 -2.24
N HIS A 89 -19.63 9.38 -2.23
CA HIS A 89 -19.45 10.29 -1.11
C HIS A 89 -20.01 9.75 0.22
N ASN A 90 -21.16 9.08 0.22
CA ASN A 90 -21.76 8.53 1.43
C ASN A 90 -20.92 7.41 2.04
N GLU A 91 -20.39 6.51 1.19
CA GLU A 91 -19.52 5.41 1.61
C GLU A 91 -18.19 5.93 2.17
N VAL A 92 -17.62 6.96 1.54
CA VAL A 92 -16.44 7.67 2.06
C VAL A 92 -16.74 8.21 3.46
N ASP A 93 -17.85 8.92 3.64
CA ASP A 93 -18.20 9.51 4.93
C ASP A 93 -18.45 8.47 6.03
N GLN A 94 -18.97 7.28 5.69
CA GLN A 94 -19.11 6.17 6.64
C GLN A 94 -17.76 5.54 7.00
N LEU A 95 -16.91 5.24 6.00
CA LEU A 95 -15.58 4.65 6.26
C LEU A 95 -14.68 5.57 7.09
N LEU A 96 -14.71 6.88 6.82
CA LEU A 96 -13.92 7.84 7.58
C LEU A 96 -14.47 8.04 9.01
N ARG A 97 -15.77 7.80 9.25
CA ARG A 97 -16.31 7.77 10.63
C ARG A 97 -15.74 6.62 11.43
N LEU A 98 -15.64 5.41 10.83
CA LEU A 98 -14.95 4.28 11.45
C LEU A 98 -13.47 4.59 11.72
N ALA A 99 -12.79 5.24 10.78
CA ALA A 99 -11.37 5.57 10.90
C ALA A 99 -11.03 6.48 12.10
N LYS A 100 -11.96 7.37 12.51
CA LYS A 100 -11.76 8.25 13.67
C LYS A 100 -11.49 7.49 14.97
N ASN A 101 -11.87 6.22 15.06
CA ASN A 101 -11.65 5.35 16.22
C ASN A 101 -10.23 4.73 16.25
N ASN A 102 -9.21 5.52 15.89
CA ASN A 102 -7.80 5.10 15.90
C ASN A 102 -7.42 4.06 14.83
N VAL A 103 -8.15 4.02 13.71
CA VAL A 103 -7.84 3.17 12.54
C VAL A 103 -7.21 4.03 11.45
N VAL A 104 -6.19 3.51 10.79
CA VAL A 104 -5.52 4.14 9.66
C VAL A 104 -6.19 3.69 8.36
N ILE A 105 -6.50 4.62 7.47
CA ILE A 105 -6.95 4.27 6.12
C ILE A 105 -5.74 3.95 5.25
N CYS A 106 -5.75 2.83 4.54
CA CYS A 106 -4.76 2.55 3.49
C CYS A 106 -5.44 2.51 2.12
N ILE A 107 -4.87 3.20 1.13
CA ILE A 107 -5.46 3.31 -0.19
C ILE A 107 -4.40 3.52 -1.26
N THR A 108 -4.65 3.05 -2.48
CA THR A 108 -3.79 3.38 -3.62
C THR A 108 -4.04 4.80 -4.12
N ASN A 109 -3.05 5.42 -4.76
CA ASN A 109 -3.19 6.73 -5.39
C ASN A 109 -4.25 6.75 -6.53
N ASN A 110 -4.51 5.59 -7.14
CA ASN A 110 -5.51 5.43 -8.19
C ASN A 110 -6.93 5.38 -7.64
N ASP A 111 -7.15 4.68 -6.52
CA ASP A 111 -8.45 4.59 -5.85
C ASP A 111 -8.78 5.87 -5.04
N LEU A 112 -7.78 6.72 -4.78
CA LEU A 112 -7.94 7.97 -4.04
C LEU A 112 -8.53 9.08 -4.92
N ASN A 113 -9.84 9.32 -4.82
CA ASN A 113 -10.47 10.50 -5.44
C ASN A 113 -10.28 11.79 -4.62
N GLU A 114 -10.56 12.93 -5.24
CA GLU A 114 -10.39 14.26 -4.63
C GLU A 114 -11.27 14.47 -3.40
N TYR A 115 -12.52 14.00 -3.43
CA TYR A 115 -13.44 14.09 -2.31
C TYR A 115 -12.90 13.37 -1.06
N LEU A 116 -12.45 12.12 -1.22
CA LEU A 116 -11.86 11.32 -0.16
C LEU A 116 -10.57 11.97 0.37
N PHE A 117 -9.70 12.44 -0.51
CA PHE A 117 -8.47 13.13 -0.10
C PHE A 117 -8.77 14.37 0.75
N ASN A 118 -9.68 15.24 0.29
CA ASN A 118 -10.07 16.45 1.00
C ASN A 118 -10.70 16.14 2.38
N LYS A 119 -11.47 15.06 2.47
CA LYS A 119 -12.04 14.59 3.75
C LYS A 119 -10.96 14.05 4.70
N ILE A 120 -10.00 13.27 4.20
CA ILE A 120 -8.86 12.78 4.99
C ILE A 120 -8.10 13.96 5.63
N ILE A 121 -7.83 15.01 4.84
CA ILE A 121 -7.13 16.20 5.33
C ILE A 121 -7.97 16.99 6.33
N SER A 122 -9.20 17.37 5.97
CA SER A 122 -10.05 18.22 6.81
C SER A 122 -10.42 17.57 8.14
N LEU A 123 -10.64 16.26 8.15
CA LEU A 123 -10.97 15.48 9.35
C LEU A 123 -9.73 14.96 10.09
N LYS A 124 -8.50 15.26 9.58
CA LYS A 124 -7.22 14.78 10.12
C LYS A 124 -7.17 13.26 10.31
N ILE A 125 -7.78 12.52 9.38
CA ILE A 125 -7.76 11.05 9.40
C ILE A 125 -6.36 10.59 9.06
N ARG A 126 -5.82 9.63 9.82
CA ARG A 126 -4.51 9.05 9.53
C ARG A 126 -4.62 8.16 8.30
N ALA A 127 -3.78 8.39 7.30
CA ALA A 127 -3.84 7.64 6.05
C ALA A 127 -2.46 7.23 5.53
N ILE A 128 -2.36 6.01 5.03
CA ILE A 128 -1.27 5.52 4.21
C ILE A 128 -1.74 5.55 2.76
N ILE A 129 -1.06 6.29 1.91
CA ILE A 129 -1.35 6.37 0.48
C ILE A 129 -0.22 5.69 -0.27
N LEU A 130 -0.53 4.55 -0.87
CA LEU A 130 0.39 3.78 -1.68
C LEU A 130 0.41 4.35 -3.09
N CYS A 131 1.59 4.76 -3.55
CA CYS A 131 1.80 5.30 -4.87
C CYS A 131 2.32 4.21 -5.81
N GLU A 132 1.61 4.00 -6.90
CA GLU A 132 2.03 3.04 -7.92
C GLU A 132 3.32 3.44 -8.63
N LYS A 133 3.65 4.73 -8.64
CA LYS A 133 4.89 5.27 -9.20
C LYS A 133 5.62 6.03 -8.11
N SER A 134 6.69 6.74 -8.48
CA SER A 134 7.38 7.66 -7.57
C SER A 134 6.42 8.62 -6.86
N ILE A 135 6.74 8.95 -5.61
CA ILE A 135 6.01 9.94 -4.80
C ILE A 135 5.92 11.29 -5.53
N ASN A 136 6.88 11.60 -6.40
CA ASN A 136 6.88 12.81 -7.22
C ASN A 136 5.67 12.90 -8.19
N ASN A 137 5.05 11.77 -8.51
CA ASN A 137 3.85 11.69 -9.34
C ASN A 137 2.56 11.87 -8.55
N PHE A 138 2.63 12.02 -7.22
CA PHE A 138 1.44 12.22 -6.41
C PHE A 138 0.73 13.53 -6.78
N LYS A 139 -0.57 13.45 -7.05
CA LYS A 139 -1.36 14.54 -7.65
C LYS A 139 -1.62 15.71 -6.70
N PHE A 140 -1.67 15.48 -5.39
CA PHE A 140 -1.99 16.50 -4.40
C PHE A 140 -0.73 17.04 -3.71
N LYS A 141 0.04 17.90 -4.42
CA LYS A 141 1.39 18.35 -4.01
C LYS A 141 1.42 19.46 -2.94
N LYS A 142 0.35 20.26 -2.81
CA LYS A 142 0.30 21.46 -1.94
C LYS A 142 -0.47 21.17 -0.65
N THR A 143 0.02 20.24 0.17
CA THR A 143 -0.73 19.80 1.35
C THR A 143 0.18 19.58 2.55
N ASN A 144 -0.34 19.83 3.75
CA ASN A 144 0.30 19.43 4.99
C ASN A 144 0.09 17.92 5.20
N TYR A 145 1.17 17.14 5.16
CA TYR A 145 1.13 15.67 5.25
C TYR A 145 1.24 15.13 6.69
N ASN A 146 0.96 15.93 7.72
CA ASN A 146 1.13 15.49 9.12
C ASN A 146 0.31 14.24 9.50
N ASN A 147 -0.83 14.00 8.85
CA ASN A 147 -1.69 12.83 9.03
C ASN A 147 -1.62 11.84 7.86
N ILE A 148 -0.66 12.00 6.95
CA ILE A 148 -0.52 11.14 5.77
C ILE A 148 0.89 10.55 5.72
N ILE A 149 1.00 9.31 5.26
CA ILE A 149 2.25 8.73 4.77
C ILE A 149 2.03 8.44 3.29
N LEU A 150 2.76 9.11 2.41
CA LEU A 150 2.91 8.68 1.02
C LEU A 150 3.99 7.60 1.00
N LEU A 151 3.73 6.46 0.37
CA LEU A 151 4.68 5.36 0.23
C LEU A 151 4.80 4.94 -1.23
N SER A 152 6.00 4.61 -1.67
CA SER A 152 6.26 4.01 -2.99
C SER A 152 7.45 3.06 -2.90
N GLU A 153 7.48 2.04 -3.75
CA GLU A 153 8.69 1.22 -3.98
C GLU A 153 9.66 1.89 -4.96
N TYR A 154 9.22 2.94 -5.66
CA TYR A 154 9.95 3.51 -6.78
C TYR A 154 10.39 4.95 -6.45
N ASN A 155 11.66 5.26 -6.72
CA ASN A 155 12.18 6.62 -6.69
C ASN A 155 11.94 7.36 -8.01
N ASN A 156 11.89 6.64 -9.14
CA ASN A 156 11.77 7.21 -10.48
C ASN A 156 10.43 6.85 -11.14
N SER A 157 9.97 7.67 -12.09
CA SER A 157 8.65 7.59 -12.73
C SER A 157 8.57 6.69 -13.97
N ASN A 158 9.73 6.25 -14.49
CA ASN A 158 9.86 5.65 -15.83
C ASN A 158 9.98 4.11 -15.81
N PHE A 159 9.43 3.45 -14.80
CA PHE A 159 9.53 1.99 -14.68
C PHE A 159 8.20 1.29 -14.97
N ASP A 160 8.27 0.22 -15.77
CA ASP A 160 7.19 -0.74 -15.96
C ASP A 160 7.36 -1.87 -14.97
N LYS A 161 6.32 -2.08 -14.16
CA LYS A 161 6.32 -3.08 -13.09
C LYS A 161 6.28 -4.48 -13.67
N SER A 162 6.95 -5.42 -13.01
CA SER A 162 6.63 -6.83 -13.26
C SER A 162 5.20 -7.13 -12.79
N ILE A 163 4.57 -8.10 -13.45
CA ILE A 163 3.18 -8.48 -13.19
C ILE A 163 2.95 -8.94 -11.74
N ASP A 164 4.01 -9.38 -11.06
CA ASP A 164 4.00 -9.89 -9.70
C ASP A 164 4.33 -8.83 -8.65
N GLN A 165 5.06 -7.75 -9.02
CA GLN A 165 5.37 -6.61 -8.16
C GLN A 165 4.21 -5.60 -8.14
N THR A 166 3.01 -6.08 -7.81
CA THR A 166 1.79 -5.27 -7.78
C THR A 166 1.71 -4.37 -6.55
N ILE A 167 0.94 -3.28 -6.62
CA ILE A 167 0.70 -2.45 -5.43
C ILE A 167 -0.28 -3.11 -4.46
N GLU A 168 -1.14 -3.99 -4.98
CA GLU A 168 -2.11 -4.77 -4.24
C GLU A 168 -1.44 -5.61 -3.15
N ARG A 169 -0.24 -6.15 -3.41
CA ARG A 169 0.52 -6.89 -2.39
C ARG A 169 0.90 -6.02 -1.18
N LEU A 170 1.23 -4.74 -1.41
CA LEU A 170 1.56 -3.79 -0.34
C LEU A 170 0.30 -3.41 0.42
N LEU A 171 -0.77 -3.11 -0.31
CA LEU A 171 -2.06 -2.81 0.27
C LEU A 171 -2.50 -3.97 1.16
N TYR A 172 -2.41 -5.21 0.67
CA TYR A 172 -2.71 -6.43 1.42
C TYR A 172 -1.89 -6.51 2.70
N ALA A 173 -0.56 -6.35 2.60
CA ALA A 173 0.36 -6.44 3.73
C ALA A 173 0.03 -5.46 4.85
N PHE A 174 -0.26 -4.21 4.50
CA PHE A 174 -0.62 -3.19 5.50
C PHE A 174 -1.96 -3.49 6.16
N SER A 175 -2.89 -4.09 5.42
CA SER A 175 -4.28 -4.29 5.83
C SER A 175 -4.43 -5.21 7.03
N ASP A 176 -5.28 -4.80 7.97
CA ASP A 176 -5.91 -5.74 8.91
C ASP A 176 -7.31 -6.12 8.42
N LYS A 177 -7.96 -5.21 7.69
CA LYS A 177 -9.23 -5.43 6.99
C LYS A 177 -9.24 -4.70 5.65
N ILE A 178 -10.01 -5.23 4.71
CA ILE A 178 -10.09 -4.67 3.35
C ILE A 178 -11.55 -4.48 2.96
N PHE A 179 -11.92 -3.25 2.60
CA PHE A 179 -13.21 -2.92 2.01
C PHE A 179 -13.10 -2.86 0.49
N ILE A 180 -13.92 -3.64 -0.21
CA ILE A 180 -13.90 -3.78 -1.66
C ILE A 180 -15.18 -3.22 -2.28
N LYS A 181 -15.01 -2.44 -3.35
CA LYS A 181 -16.12 -2.03 -4.22
C LYS A 181 -15.69 -1.86 -5.67
N ASN A 182 -16.39 -2.54 -6.59
CA ASN A 182 -16.24 -2.36 -8.04
C ASN A 182 -14.76 -2.39 -8.49
N VAL A 183 -14.09 -3.49 -8.18
CA VAL A 183 -12.68 -3.72 -8.51
C VAL A 183 -12.62 -4.81 -9.56
N SER A 184 -11.82 -4.60 -10.61
CA SER A 184 -11.68 -5.58 -11.69
C SER A 184 -11.18 -6.93 -11.19
N LYS A 185 -11.59 -7.99 -11.89
CA LYS A 185 -11.15 -9.37 -11.61
C LYS A 185 -9.63 -9.50 -11.46
N GLU A 186 -8.86 -8.89 -12.35
CA GLU A 186 -7.39 -8.96 -12.34
C GLU A 186 -6.79 -8.41 -11.02
N ARG A 187 -7.20 -7.21 -10.59
CA ARG A 187 -6.73 -6.61 -9.33
C ARG A 187 -7.13 -7.44 -8.12
N LEU A 188 -8.34 -8.01 -8.13
CA LEU A 188 -8.80 -8.91 -7.07
C LEU A 188 -7.99 -10.22 -7.03
N MET A 189 -7.55 -10.75 -8.17
CA MET A 189 -6.66 -11.91 -8.22
C MET A 189 -5.29 -11.62 -7.60
N TYR A 190 -4.68 -10.47 -7.90
CA TYR A 190 -3.43 -10.05 -7.24
C TYR A 190 -3.58 -9.82 -5.74
N LEU A 191 -4.73 -9.32 -5.32
CA LEU A 191 -5.01 -9.11 -3.90
C LEU A 191 -5.17 -10.44 -3.16
N ILE A 192 -5.90 -11.40 -3.74
CA ILE A 192 -6.20 -12.68 -3.09
C ILE A 192 -5.06 -13.70 -3.19
N SER A 193 -4.10 -13.53 -4.09
CA SER A 193 -2.92 -14.41 -4.18
C SER A 193 -2.10 -14.44 -2.87
N ASN A 194 -2.23 -13.42 -2.04
CA ASN A 194 -1.58 -13.33 -0.72
C ASN A 194 -2.40 -14.01 0.41
N TYR A 195 -3.61 -14.51 0.12
CA TYR A 195 -4.56 -15.01 1.13
C TYR A 195 -4.08 -16.23 1.90
N GLU A 196 -3.47 -17.19 1.21
CA GLU A 196 -3.05 -18.44 1.83
C GLU A 196 -1.95 -18.23 2.87
N ASN A 197 -1.09 -17.22 2.66
CA ASN A 197 0.01 -16.90 3.55
C ASN A 197 -0.44 -16.14 4.81
N GLU A 198 -1.37 -15.19 4.67
CA GLU A 198 -1.84 -14.38 5.79
C GLU A 198 -3.32 -14.01 5.63
N PRO A 199 -4.27 -14.89 6.00
CA PRO A 199 -5.70 -14.65 5.79
C PRO A 199 -6.18 -13.32 6.38
N LYS A 200 -6.85 -12.51 5.55
CA LYS A 200 -7.45 -11.22 5.93
C LYS A 200 -8.97 -11.24 5.79
N ASN A 201 -9.63 -10.38 6.54
CA ASN A 201 -11.07 -10.19 6.43
C ASN A 201 -11.40 -9.17 5.33
N PHE A 202 -12.17 -9.61 4.34
CA PHE A 202 -12.70 -8.75 3.30
C PHE A 202 -14.15 -8.40 3.55
N TYR A 203 -14.53 -7.18 3.18
CA TYR A 203 -15.87 -6.65 3.34
C TYR A 203 -16.37 -6.00 2.06
N SER A 204 -17.64 -6.20 1.74
CA SER A 204 -18.36 -5.40 0.74
C SER A 204 -19.79 -5.16 1.23
N LEU A 205 -20.52 -4.23 0.59
CA LEU A 205 -21.91 -4.00 0.95
C LEU A 205 -22.82 -5.08 0.35
N GLU A 206 -23.86 -5.49 1.08
CA GLU A 206 -24.85 -6.49 0.63
C GLU A 206 -25.49 -6.13 -0.71
N LYS A 207 -25.69 -4.84 -0.99
CA LYS A 207 -26.20 -4.35 -2.29
C LYS A 207 -25.28 -4.69 -3.48
N TYR A 208 -24.05 -5.15 -3.22
CA TYR A 208 -23.07 -5.59 -4.22
C TYR A 208 -22.87 -7.11 -4.23
N LYS A 209 -23.72 -7.86 -3.51
CA LYS A 209 -23.62 -9.32 -3.42
C LYS A 209 -23.75 -10.03 -4.76
N ASP A 210 -24.45 -9.43 -5.72
CA ASP A 210 -24.61 -10.00 -7.05
C ASP A 210 -23.46 -9.62 -8.01
N ASN A 211 -22.40 -8.97 -7.53
CA ASN A 211 -21.22 -8.67 -8.33
C ASN A 211 -20.48 -9.97 -8.71
N ILE A 212 -20.48 -10.28 -10.01
CA ILE A 212 -19.92 -11.51 -10.58
C ILE A 212 -18.42 -11.65 -10.29
N GLU A 213 -17.66 -10.55 -10.32
CA GLU A 213 -16.21 -10.59 -10.06
C GLU A 213 -15.92 -10.99 -8.61
N LEU A 214 -16.66 -10.42 -7.65
CA LEU A 214 -16.52 -10.79 -6.24
C LEU A 214 -16.87 -12.27 -6.01
N ASN A 215 -17.99 -12.73 -6.57
CA ASN A 215 -18.47 -14.09 -6.37
C ASN A 215 -17.59 -15.16 -7.03
N ASN A 216 -16.91 -14.81 -8.12
CA ASN A 216 -16.03 -15.74 -8.82
C ASN A 216 -14.64 -15.87 -8.16
N ILE A 217 -14.21 -14.87 -7.38
CA ILE A 217 -12.86 -14.80 -6.84
C ILE A 217 -12.83 -15.19 -5.37
N PHE A 218 -13.80 -14.72 -4.59
CA PHE A 218 -13.86 -15.01 -3.16
C PHE A 218 -14.63 -16.29 -2.89
N ASN A 219 -14.01 -17.21 -2.16
CA ASN A 219 -14.71 -18.32 -1.52
C ASN A 219 -15.66 -17.78 -0.44
N LYS A 220 -16.74 -18.53 -0.13
CA LYS A 220 -17.82 -18.11 0.78
C LYS A 220 -17.38 -17.55 2.14
N ASN A 221 -16.19 -17.94 2.63
CA ASN A 221 -15.68 -17.52 3.94
C ASN A 221 -14.64 -16.40 3.88
N GLN A 222 -14.24 -15.95 2.69
CA GLN A 222 -13.20 -14.92 2.52
C GLN A 222 -13.81 -13.51 2.49
N LEU A 223 -15.03 -13.36 1.96
CA LEU A 223 -15.72 -12.09 1.81
C LEU A 223 -17.00 -12.04 2.65
N SER A 224 -17.09 -11.05 3.53
CA SER A 224 -18.29 -10.76 4.31
C SER A 224 -19.08 -9.63 3.66
N PHE A 225 -20.36 -9.86 3.39
CA PHE A 225 -21.28 -8.82 2.98
C PHE A 225 -21.93 -8.18 4.20
N VAL A 226 -21.85 -6.85 4.30
CA VAL A 226 -22.44 -6.05 5.40
C VAL A 226 -23.57 -5.16 4.89
N LYS A 227 -24.60 -4.95 5.70
CA LYS A 227 -25.73 -4.08 5.32
C LYS A 227 -25.30 -2.64 5.25
N GLN A 228 -24.51 -2.22 6.23
CA GLN A 228 -23.95 -0.90 6.33
C GLN A 228 -22.46 -1.00 6.64
N ILE A 229 -21.71 0.02 6.23
CA ILE A 229 -20.27 0.09 6.51
C ILE A 229 -20.01 0.06 8.01
N ASP A 230 -20.89 0.66 8.82
CA ASP A 230 -20.79 0.71 10.27
C ASP A 230 -20.82 -0.68 10.94
N ASP A 231 -21.32 -1.71 10.24
CA ASP A 231 -21.34 -3.10 10.73
C ASP A 231 -19.94 -3.77 10.70
N ILE A 232 -18.94 -3.11 10.10
CA ILE A 232 -17.55 -3.58 10.09
C ILE A 232 -16.96 -3.40 11.51
N ASN A 233 -17.15 -4.42 12.34
CA ASN A 233 -16.68 -4.42 13.74
C ASN A 233 -15.16 -4.38 13.87
N PHE A 234 -14.55 -3.20 13.93
CA PHE A 234 -13.17 -3.01 14.41
C PHE A 234 -13.11 -3.22 15.92
N LEU A 235 -13.42 -4.44 16.39
CA LEU A 235 -13.09 -4.82 17.76
C LEU A 235 -11.56 -4.81 17.86
N VAL A 236 -11.08 -3.77 18.52
CA VAL A 236 -9.70 -3.54 18.89
C VAL A 236 -9.26 -4.72 19.75
N LYS A 237 -8.50 -5.67 19.20
CA LYS A 237 -7.54 -6.37 20.06
C LYS A 237 -6.58 -5.29 20.52
N SER A 238 -6.75 -4.91 21.79
CA SER A 238 -5.93 -3.97 22.54
C SER A 238 -4.55 -4.55 22.73
#